data_AF-A0A399ZDI3-F1
#
_entry.id   AF-A0A399ZDI3-F1
#
_cell.length_a   1.000
_cell.length_b   1.000
_cell.length_c   1.000
_cell.angle_alpha   90.00
_cell.angle_beta   90.00
_cell.angle_gamma   90.00
#
_symmetry.space_group_name_H-M   'P 1'
#
loop_
_entity.id
_entity.type
_entity.pdbx_description
1 polymer ?
#
loop_
_entity_poly.entity_id
_entity_poly.type
_entity_poly.pdbx_seq_one_letter_code
_entity_poly.pdbx_strand_id
1 'polypeptide(L)'
;MNRRVLAAALTLSVLLGACMPGLAPFSAADAQSTSIAAAGTIAAQTQAVLPTFTPIPTDTPLPTNTPAPTSTPNPTETPLPPTETATNTPETAAAAGTSVPTAVGATATATPTASVTGTITPTLTFTPGPLAHGTVPPHVPYGFVTLVNLSNRMAYISFHCLMENKLTTIMEFPVYGTHKIQLPAGRCHYVAYVRGQEFKGDFRIHKYEEFTFTFKRGKIILSQP
;
A
#
# COMPACT_ATOMS: atom_id res chain seq x y z
N MET A 1 6.15 -50.57 4.92
CA MET A 1 6.46 -49.88 6.19
C MET A 1 7.10 -50.89 7.14
N ASN A 2 8.34 -50.68 7.57
CA ASN A 2 9.09 -51.69 8.32
C ASN A 2 8.50 -51.83 9.73
N ARG A 3 8.29 -53.07 10.21
CA ARG A 3 7.75 -53.35 11.55
C ARG A 3 8.53 -52.64 12.67
N ARG A 4 9.83 -52.40 12.45
CA ARG A 4 10.70 -51.62 13.35
C ARG A 4 10.32 -50.13 13.43
N VAL A 5 9.87 -49.54 12.33
CA VAL A 5 9.41 -48.13 12.29
C VAL A 5 8.06 -47.98 12.99
N LEU A 6 7.17 -48.96 12.82
CA LEU A 6 5.87 -48.97 13.50
C LEU A 6 6.03 -49.12 15.03
N ALA A 7 6.94 -50.00 15.48
CA ALA A 7 7.23 -50.17 16.89
C ALA A 7 7.85 -48.90 17.51
N ALA A 8 8.79 -48.25 16.81
CA ALA A 8 9.41 -47.02 17.28
C ALA A 8 8.41 -45.85 17.40
N ALA A 9 7.50 -45.71 16.43
CA ALA A 9 6.45 -44.69 16.47
C ALA A 9 5.49 -44.91 17.65
N LEU A 10 5.09 -46.16 17.90
CA LEU A 10 4.17 -46.49 19.00
C LEU A 10 4.79 -46.23 20.38
N THR A 11 6.07 -46.57 20.56
CA THR A 11 6.79 -46.28 21.82
C THR A 11 6.98 -44.78 22.05
N LEU A 12 7.20 -44.00 20.98
CA LEU A 12 7.37 -42.55 21.10
C LEU A 12 6.05 -41.88 21.52
N SER A 13 4.91 -42.32 20.97
CA SER A 13 3.60 -41.79 21.35
C SER A 13 3.26 -42.01 22.84
N VAL A 14 3.66 -43.14 23.42
CA VAL A 14 3.41 -43.44 24.84
C VAL A 14 4.32 -42.59 25.74
N LEU A 15 5.58 -42.36 25.35
CA LEU A 15 6.50 -41.53 26.13
C LEU A 15 6.09 -40.06 26.18
N LEU A 16 5.51 -39.51 25.11
CA LEU A 16 5.00 -38.13 25.12
C LEU A 16 3.73 -37.96 25.98
N GLY A 17 2.94 -39.02 26.19
CA GLY A 17 1.73 -38.98 27.03
C GLY A 17 2.00 -38.92 28.54
N ALA A 18 3.18 -39.36 28.99
CA ALA A 18 3.52 -39.46 30.41
C ALA A 18 4.02 -38.14 31.05
N CYS A 19 4.22 -37.08 30.26
CA CYS A 19 4.74 -35.80 30.74
C CYS A 19 3.66 -34.70 30.85
N MET A 20 2.37 -35.04 30.72
CA MET A 20 1.31 -34.11 31.10
C MET A 20 1.09 -34.19 32.62
N PRO A 21 1.34 -33.12 33.39
CA PRO A 21 1.03 -33.09 34.80
C PRO A 21 -0.47 -33.40 34.96
N GLY A 22 -0.77 -34.37 35.81
CA GLY A 22 -2.13 -34.86 36.04
C GLY A 22 -3.08 -33.70 36.28
N LEU A 23 -4.03 -33.52 35.36
CA LEU A 23 -5.17 -32.65 35.53
C LEU A 23 -5.93 -33.18 36.74
N ALA A 24 -5.82 -32.50 37.88
CA ALA A 24 -6.69 -32.74 39.02
C ALA A 24 -8.14 -32.67 38.53
N PRO A 25 -9.04 -33.54 39.03
CA PRO A 25 -10.45 -33.48 38.65
C PRO A 25 -10.99 -32.09 39.01
N PHE A 26 -11.30 -31.29 37.99
CA PHE A 26 -11.88 -29.97 38.16
C PHE A 26 -13.17 -30.13 38.96
N SER A 27 -13.25 -29.42 40.10
CA SER A 27 -14.49 -29.37 40.85
C SER A 27 -15.54 -28.65 40.01
N ALA A 28 -16.76 -29.17 39.95
CA ALA A 28 -17.84 -28.56 39.17
C ALA A 28 -18.17 -27.12 39.63
N ALA A 29 -17.69 -26.71 40.81
CA ALA A 29 -17.86 -25.36 41.34
C ALA A 29 -16.95 -24.32 40.63
N ASP A 30 -15.73 -24.68 40.24
CA ASP A 30 -14.79 -23.75 39.60
C ASP A 30 -15.13 -23.51 38.11
N ALA A 31 -15.80 -24.48 37.47
CA ALA A 31 -16.32 -24.34 36.11
C ALA A 31 -17.44 -23.28 36.01
N GLN A 32 -18.21 -23.05 37.09
CA GLN A 32 -19.32 -22.09 37.09
C GLN A 32 -18.88 -20.65 37.40
N SER A 33 -17.78 -20.47 38.14
CA SER A 33 -17.21 -19.13 38.40
C SER A 33 -16.69 -18.47 37.11
N THR A 34 -16.13 -19.26 36.20
CA THR A 34 -15.55 -18.76 34.94
C THR A 34 -16.62 -18.38 33.90
N SER A 35 -17.77 -19.06 33.90
CA SER A 35 -18.85 -18.76 32.94
C SER A 35 -19.60 -17.46 33.24
N ILE A 36 -19.68 -17.07 34.51
CA ILE A 36 -20.33 -15.80 34.92
C ILE A 36 -19.42 -14.59 34.61
N ALA A 37 -18.10 -14.73 34.73
CA ALA A 37 -17.16 -13.68 34.34
C ALA A 37 -17.13 -13.45 32.81
N ALA A 38 -17.23 -14.52 32.01
CA ALA A 38 -17.29 -14.42 30.55
C ALA A 38 -18.61 -13.80 30.04
N ALA A 39 -19.73 -14.01 30.73
CA ALA A 39 -21.01 -13.41 30.35
C ALA A 39 -21.05 -11.88 30.58
N GLY A 40 -20.36 -11.37 31.61
CA GLY A 40 -20.29 -9.93 31.89
C GLY A 40 -19.52 -9.13 30.82
N THR A 41 -18.49 -9.72 30.22
CA THR A 41 -17.65 -9.02 29.23
C THR A 41 -18.35 -8.84 27.87
N ILE A 42 -19.25 -9.76 27.49
CA ILE A 42 -19.98 -9.67 26.22
C ILE A 42 -21.04 -8.54 26.26
N ALA A 43 -21.67 -8.30 27.41
CA ALA A 43 -22.65 -7.23 27.59
C ALA A 43 -22.02 -5.82 27.57
N ALA A 44 -20.78 -5.68 28.07
CA ALA A 44 -20.07 -4.40 28.04
C ALA A 44 -19.58 -4.02 26.63
N GLN A 45 -19.20 -4.99 25.80
CA GLN A 45 -18.77 -4.71 24.41
C GLN A 45 -19.92 -4.33 23.48
N THR A 46 -21.16 -4.73 23.78
CA THR A 46 -22.32 -4.38 22.93
C THR A 46 -22.78 -2.93 23.11
N GLN A 47 -22.52 -2.30 24.27
CA GLN A 47 -22.85 -0.88 24.47
C GLN A 47 -21.88 0.08 23.75
N ALA A 48 -20.68 -0.37 23.36
CA ALA A 48 -19.75 0.44 22.59
C ALA A 48 -20.08 0.51 21.08
N VAL A 49 -21.10 -0.23 20.62
CA VAL A 49 -21.54 -0.26 19.22
C VAL A 49 -22.90 0.43 19.05
N LEU A 50 -23.38 1.20 20.04
CA LEU A 50 -24.52 2.08 19.76
C LEU A 50 -24.08 3.05 18.65
N PRO A 51 -24.78 3.10 17.51
CA PRO A 51 -24.43 3.97 16.42
C PRO A 51 -24.52 5.41 16.92
N THR A 52 -23.36 6.03 17.12
CA THR A 52 -23.27 7.47 17.38
C THR A 52 -24.01 8.17 16.26
N PHE A 53 -24.98 9.00 16.63
CA PHE A 53 -25.81 9.73 15.68
C PHE A 53 -24.89 10.60 14.80
N THR A 54 -24.59 10.13 13.59
CA THR A 54 -23.81 10.89 12.64
C THR A 54 -24.65 12.11 12.27
N PRO A 55 -24.17 13.35 12.49
CA PRO A 55 -24.93 14.52 12.09
C PRO A 55 -25.24 14.43 10.60
N ILE A 56 -26.47 14.77 10.24
CA ILE A 56 -26.90 14.84 8.85
C ILE A 56 -25.95 15.82 8.13
N PRO A 57 -25.35 15.45 6.99
CA PRO A 57 -24.48 16.35 6.26
C PRO A 57 -25.25 17.63 5.92
N THR A 58 -24.75 18.76 6.40
CA THR A 58 -25.25 20.09 6.03
C THR A 58 -25.10 20.25 4.51
N ASP A 59 -26.15 20.72 3.83
CA ASP A 59 -26.13 20.96 2.39
C ASP A 59 -24.90 21.78 2.00
N THR A 60 -23.99 21.16 1.26
CA THR A 60 -22.85 21.83 0.66
C THR A 60 -23.39 22.90 -0.29
N PRO A 61 -22.96 24.17 -0.17
CA PRO A 61 -23.42 25.22 -1.07
C PRO A 61 -23.12 24.83 -2.52
N LEU A 62 -24.09 25.07 -3.40
CA LEU A 62 -23.97 24.81 -4.83
C LEU A 62 -22.72 25.55 -5.36
N PRO A 63 -21.86 24.91 -6.19
CA PRO A 63 -20.69 25.58 -6.74
C PRO A 63 -21.11 26.87 -7.45
N THR A 64 -20.51 27.97 -7.02
CA THR A 64 -20.67 29.26 -7.69
C THR A 64 -20.13 29.13 -9.11
N ASN A 65 -20.92 29.54 -10.12
CA ASN A 65 -20.52 29.47 -11.52
C ASN A 65 -19.15 30.14 -11.70
N THR A 66 -18.15 29.35 -12.06
CA THR A 66 -16.85 29.87 -12.49
C THR A 66 -17.05 30.70 -13.75
N PRO A 67 -16.59 31.96 -13.80
CA PRO A 67 -16.69 32.77 -15.01
C PRO A 67 -15.99 32.07 -16.19
N ALA A 68 -16.59 32.18 -17.38
CA ALA A 68 -16.04 31.59 -18.59
C ALA A 68 -14.62 32.13 -18.85
N PRO A 69 -13.70 31.29 -19.35
CA PRO A 69 -12.35 31.73 -19.68
C PRO A 69 -12.41 32.86 -20.71
N THR A 70 -11.72 33.96 -20.43
CA THR A 70 -11.54 35.06 -21.37
C THR A 70 -10.71 34.56 -22.54
N SER A 71 -11.17 34.78 -23.77
CA SER A 71 -10.47 34.39 -24.98
C SER A 71 -9.08 35.04 -25.01
N THR A 72 -8.04 34.20 -25.00
CA THR A 72 -6.66 34.65 -25.23
C THR A 72 -6.57 35.19 -26.66
N PRO A 73 -6.01 36.40 -26.88
CA PRO A 73 -5.80 36.93 -28.21
C PRO A 73 -4.88 36.00 -29.02
N ASN A 74 -5.20 35.84 -30.31
CA ASN A 74 -4.42 35.02 -31.23
C ASN A 74 -2.98 35.59 -31.33
N PRO A 75 -1.93 34.75 -31.30
CA PRO A 75 -0.56 35.23 -31.44
C PRO A 75 -0.41 36.01 -32.74
N THR A 76 0.18 37.21 -32.64
CA THR A 76 0.58 38.01 -33.81
C THR A 76 1.65 37.24 -34.55
N GLU A 77 1.43 36.96 -35.84
CA GLU A 77 2.41 36.27 -36.66
C GLU A 77 3.72 37.06 -36.67
N THR A 78 4.79 36.40 -36.24
CA THR A 78 6.15 36.94 -36.35
C THR A 78 6.57 36.79 -37.80
N PRO A 79 6.99 37.87 -38.48
CA PRO A 79 7.40 37.80 -39.88
C PRO A 79 8.55 36.80 -40.04
N LEU A 80 8.44 35.93 -41.05
CA LEU A 80 9.50 34.98 -41.37
C LEU A 80 10.78 35.73 -41.77
N PRO A 81 11.96 35.26 -41.31
CA PRO A 81 13.23 35.78 -41.79
C PRO A 81 13.39 35.51 -43.29
N PRO A 82 14.10 36.39 -44.03
CA PRO A 82 14.34 36.22 -45.45
C PRO A 82 15.12 34.93 -45.72
N THR A 83 14.64 34.15 -46.68
CA THR A 83 15.29 32.94 -47.20
C THR A 83 16.65 33.30 -47.79
N GLU A 84 17.74 32.84 -47.16
CA GLU A 84 19.08 32.94 -47.73
C GLU A 84 19.25 31.92 -48.86
N THR A 85 19.44 32.43 -50.08
CA THR A 85 19.80 31.66 -51.26
C THR A 85 21.23 31.16 -51.11
N ALA A 86 21.40 29.86 -50.87
CA ALA A 86 22.71 29.22 -50.84
C ALA A 86 23.30 29.08 -52.26
N THR A 87 24.35 29.84 -52.54
CA THR A 87 25.23 29.65 -53.71
C THR A 87 26.31 28.64 -53.35
N ASN A 88 26.35 27.53 -54.09
CA ASN A 88 27.32 26.45 -53.92
C ASN A 88 28.76 26.92 -54.19
N THR A 89 29.72 26.48 -53.36
CA THR A 89 31.15 26.43 -53.70
C THR A 89 31.74 25.13 -53.12
N PRO A 90 32.33 24.24 -53.93
CA PRO A 90 33.04 23.08 -53.43
C PRO A 90 34.53 23.39 -53.30
N GLU A 91 35.08 23.34 -52.08
CA GLU A 91 36.54 23.38 -51.88
C GLU A 91 37.00 22.43 -50.76
N THR A 92 37.69 21.38 -51.20
CA THR A 92 38.94 20.76 -50.73
C THR A 92 39.29 20.68 -49.24
N ALA A 93 39.72 19.48 -48.85
CA ALA A 93 40.24 19.02 -47.56
C ALA A 93 41.40 19.83 -46.95
N ALA A 94 41.45 19.93 -45.61
CA ALA A 94 42.59 19.55 -44.76
C ALA A 94 42.40 19.92 -43.26
N ALA A 95 42.88 19.02 -42.40
CA ALA A 95 43.55 19.23 -41.11
C ALA A 95 42.79 19.79 -39.87
N ALA A 96 42.73 18.93 -38.85
CA ALA A 96 43.02 19.13 -37.42
C ALA A 96 42.92 20.54 -36.79
N GLY A 97 42.14 20.65 -35.71
CA GLY A 97 42.23 21.78 -34.79
C GLY A 97 41.24 21.73 -33.64
N THR A 98 41.74 21.47 -32.43
CA THR A 98 41.09 21.62 -31.13
C THR A 98 40.67 23.07 -30.85
N SER A 99 39.45 23.33 -30.36
CA SER A 99 39.16 24.24 -29.23
C SER A 99 37.66 24.40 -28.91
N VAL A 100 37.37 24.17 -27.62
CA VAL A 100 36.44 24.86 -26.69
C VAL A 100 35.28 25.69 -27.27
N PRO A 101 34.02 25.40 -26.89
CA PRO A 101 32.98 26.42 -26.83
C PRO A 101 32.85 27.01 -25.41
N THR A 102 33.19 28.29 -25.32
CA THR A 102 32.80 29.23 -24.29
C THR A 102 31.27 29.34 -24.23
N ALA A 103 30.68 28.97 -23.10
CA ALA A 103 29.26 29.18 -22.85
C ALA A 103 29.01 30.64 -22.39
N VAL A 104 28.26 31.35 -23.21
CA VAL A 104 27.78 32.73 -22.98
C VAL A 104 26.81 32.76 -21.81
N GLY A 105 27.00 33.74 -20.94
CA GLY A 105 26.24 33.96 -19.71
C GLY A 105 24.75 34.20 -19.94
N ALA A 106 23.94 33.43 -19.23
CA ALA A 106 22.55 33.78 -18.95
C ALA A 106 22.50 34.53 -17.60
N THR A 107 22.13 35.79 -17.66
CA THR A 107 21.88 36.65 -16.50
C THR A 107 20.67 36.11 -15.74
N ALA A 108 20.90 35.40 -14.63
CA ALA A 108 19.86 34.99 -13.72
C ALA A 108 19.41 36.18 -12.87
N THR A 109 18.18 36.64 -13.09
CA THR A 109 17.48 37.58 -12.22
C THR A 109 17.30 36.96 -10.84
N ALA A 110 18.04 37.44 -9.86
CA ALA A 110 17.98 36.99 -8.47
C ALA A 110 16.59 37.32 -7.89
N THR A 111 15.76 36.29 -7.71
CA THR A 111 14.56 36.37 -6.88
C THR A 111 15.00 36.36 -5.41
N PRO A 112 14.62 37.36 -4.59
CA PRO A 112 15.04 37.43 -3.19
C PRO A 112 14.50 36.22 -2.42
N THR A 113 15.41 35.35 -2.00
CA THR A 113 15.12 34.22 -1.10
C THR A 113 14.98 34.77 0.30
N ALA A 114 13.75 34.83 0.82
CA ALA A 114 13.50 35.14 2.21
C ALA A 114 14.12 34.05 3.09
N SER A 115 15.15 34.40 3.84
CA SER A 115 15.77 33.53 4.84
C SER A 115 14.82 33.40 6.04
N VAL A 116 13.99 32.37 6.03
CA VAL A 116 13.15 32.02 7.19
C VAL A 116 14.04 31.30 8.20
N THR A 117 14.59 32.08 9.14
CA THR A 117 15.28 31.56 10.33
C THR A 117 14.23 31.06 11.31
N GLY A 118 13.68 29.88 11.04
CA GLY A 118 12.75 29.18 11.92
C GLY A 118 13.42 27.97 12.55
N THR A 119 13.36 27.89 13.87
CA THR A 119 13.75 26.69 14.63
C THR A 119 12.94 25.50 14.12
N ILE A 120 13.58 24.62 13.35
CA ILE A 120 12.99 23.37 12.86
C ILE A 120 12.72 22.45 14.05
N THR A 121 11.55 22.62 14.67
CA THR A 121 11.00 21.59 15.54
C THR A 121 10.71 20.40 14.62
N PRO A 122 11.35 19.23 14.82
CA PRO A 122 11.10 18.08 13.97
C PRO A 122 9.64 17.66 14.13
N THR A 123 8.81 18.07 13.18
CA THR A 123 7.43 17.60 13.09
C THR A 123 7.49 16.10 12.85
N LEU A 124 7.15 15.32 13.87
CA LEU A 124 7.01 13.87 13.76
C LEU A 124 6.01 13.62 12.62
N THR A 125 6.52 13.16 11.48
CA THR A 125 5.68 12.80 10.35
C THR A 125 4.87 11.60 10.80
N PHE A 126 3.57 11.78 10.96
CA PHE A 126 2.66 10.69 11.33
C PHE A 126 2.95 9.51 10.41
N THR A 127 3.30 8.38 11.03
CA THR A 127 3.46 7.11 10.31
C THR A 127 2.09 6.79 9.73
N PRO A 128 1.92 6.79 8.39
CA PRO A 128 0.62 6.50 7.80
C PRO A 128 0.13 5.16 8.33
N GLY A 129 -1.08 5.12 8.86
CA GLY A 129 -1.73 3.88 9.23
C GLY A 129 -2.23 3.14 7.97
N PRO A 130 -2.70 1.90 8.10
CA PRO A 130 -3.48 1.27 7.04
C PRO A 130 -4.71 2.13 6.74
N LEU A 131 -4.91 2.45 5.46
CA LEU A 131 -6.04 3.22 4.96
C LEU A 131 -6.95 2.27 4.18
N ALA A 132 -8.21 2.19 4.59
CA ALA A 132 -9.23 1.46 3.87
C ALA A 132 -10.22 2.46 3.28
N HIS A 133 -10.42 2.41 1.96
CA HIS A 133 -11.36 3.26 1.26
C HIS A 133 -12.59 2.44 0.84
N GLY A 134 -13.75 2.83 1.39
CA GLY A 134 -15.04 2.20 1.14
C GLY A 134 -15.58 1.41 2.34
N THR A 135 -16.89 1.14 2.32
CA THR A 135 -17.54 0.25 3.28
C THR A 135 -17.51 -1.17 2.72
N VAL A 136 -16.72 -2.05 3.32
CA VAL A 136 -16.81 -3.49 3.03
C VAL A 136 -18.14 -3.97 3.60
N PRO A 137 -19.05 -4.50 2.77
CA PRO A 137 -20.32 -5.01 3.27
C PRO A 137 -20.11 -6.07 4.36
N PRO A 138 -21.00 -6.16 5.35
CA PRO A 138 -20.94 -7.23 6.33
C PRO A 138 -21.08 -8.59 5.63
N HIS A 139 -20.31 -9.59 6.07
CA HIS A 139 -20.32 -10.98 5.56
C HIS A 139 -19.73 -11.22 4.15
N VAL A 140 -18.92 -10.31 3.62
CA VAL A 140 -18.17 -10.60 2.38
C VAL A 140 -17.16 -11.73 2.63
N PRO A 141 -17.13 -12.79 1.80
CA PRO A 141 -16.11 -13.82 1.90
C PRO A 141 -14.72 -13.20 1.75
N TYR A 142 -13.78 -13.61 2.59
CA TYR A 142 -12.42 -13.09 2.58
C TYR A 142 -11.39 -14.21 2.46
N GLY A 143 -10.22 -13.87 1.93
CA GLY A 143 -9.00 -14.64 2.10
C GLY A 143 -7.99 -13.87 2.95
N PHE A 144 -6.87 -14.51 3.28
CA PHE A 144 -5.81 -13.91 4.08
C PHE A 144 -4.60 -13.60 3.21
N VAL A 145 -4.02 -12.42 3.43
CA VAL A 145 -2.77 -12.05 2.77
C VAL A 145 -1.72 -11.71 3.83
N THR A 146 -0.58 -12.37 3.77
CA THR A 146 0.59 -12.09 4.59
C THR A 146 1.56 -11.23 3.79
N LEU A 147 1.74 -10.00 4.22
CA LEU A 147 2.68 -9.04 3.67
C LEU A 147 3.99 -9.16 4.43
N VAL A 148 5.11 -9.47 3.76
CA VAL A 148 6.43 -9.65 4.38
C VAL A 148 7.43 -8.71 3.72
N ASN A 149 7.84 -7.66 4.41
CA ASN A 149 8.83 -6.72 3.89
C ASN A 149 10.27 -7.09 4.30
N LEU A 150 11.07 -7.49 3.31
CA LEU A 150 12.50 -7.81 3.44
C LEU A 150 13.39 -6.80 2.70
N SER A 151 12.87 -5.62 2.36
CA SER A 151 13.57 -4.63 1.54
C SER A 151 14.47 -3.65 2.33
N ASN A 152 14.49 -3.75 3.67
CA ASN A 152 15.15 -2.84 4.62
C ASN A 152 14.72 -1.36 4.49
N ARG A 153 13.60 -1.10 3.82
CA ARG A 153 13.00 0.22 3.62
C ARG A 153 11.49 0.07 3.66
N MET A 154 10.77 1.17 3.81
CA MET A 154 9.31 1.17 3.75
C MET A 154 8.84 0.64 2.39
N ALA A 155 7.89 -0.29 2.40
CA ALA A 155 7.14 -0.70 1.24
C ALA A 155 5.69 -0.24 1.41
N TYR A 156 5.03 0.04 0.29
CA TYR A 156 3.62 0.41 0.25
C TYR A 156 2.92 -0.51 -0.74
N ILE A 157 1.69 -0.92 -0.44
CA ILE A 157 0.88 -1.71 -1.36
C ILE A 157 -0.58 -1.25 -1.30
N SER A 158 -1.19 -1.12 -2.47
CA SER A 158 -2.61 -0.88 -2.65
C SER A 158 -3.24 -2.07 -3.38
N PHE A 159 -4.38 -2.54 -2.88
CA PHE A 159 -5.17 -3.62 -3.45
C PHE A 159 -6.50 -3.07 -3.95
N HIS A 160 -6.78 -3.26 -5.24
CA HIS A 160 -8.04 -2.92 -5.89
C HIS A 160 -8.77 -4.24 -6.18
N CYS A 161 -9.65 -4.66 -5.28
CA CYS A 161 -10.35 -5.92 -5.38
C CYS A 161 -11.76 -5.73 -5.95
N LEU A 162 -12.08 -6.47 -7.01
CA LEU A 162 -13.41 -6.58 -7.61
C LEU A 162 -14.10 -7.85 -7.08
N MET A 163 -15.15 -7.64 -6.30
CA MET A 163 -15.99 -8.70 -5.72
C MET A 163 -16.99 -9.26 -6.75
N GLU A 164 -17.63 -10.39 -6.44
CA GLU A 164 -18.63 -11.05 -7.31
C GLU A 164 -19.84 -10.16 -7.61
N ASN A 165 -20.24 -9.31 -6.67
CA ASN A 165 -21.30 -8.33 -6.82
C ASN A 165 -20.86 -7.08 -7.62
N LYS A 166 -19.67 -7.12 -8.24
CA LYS A 166 -19.06 -6.02 -9.01
C LYS A 166 -18.75 -4.76 -8.19
N LEU A 167 -18.74 -4.85 -6.87
CA LEU A 167 -18.23 -3.77 -6.03
C LEU A 167 -16.70 -3.81 -6.02
N THR A 168 -16.09 -2.63 -6.13
CA THR A 168 -14.64 -2.45 -6.02
C THR A 168 -14.31 -1.92 -4.64
N THR A 169 -13.32 -2.52 -3.98
CA THR A 169 -12.77 -2.05 -2.71
C THR A 169 -11.29 -1.74 -2.90
N ILE A 170 -10.85 -0.61 -2.34
CA ILE A 170 -9.45 -0.18 -2.35
C ILE A 170 -8.92 -0.24 -0.92
N MET A 171 -7.84 -0.97 -0.71
CA MET A 171 -7.19 -1.09 0.60
C MET A 171 -5.70 -0.85 0.47
N GLU A 172 -5.18 0.01 1.32
CA GLU A 172 -3.82 0.51 1.25
C GLU A 172 -3.07 0.24 2.55
N PHE A 173 -1.89 -0.34 2.42
CA PHE A 173 -1.10 -0.80 3.55
C PHE A 173 0.34 -0.33 3.43
N PRO A 174 0.85 0.42 4.42
CA PRO A 174 2.28 0.53 4.63
C PRO A 174 2.79 -0.78 5.24
N VAL A 175 3.87 -1.31 4.69
CA VAL A 175 4.44 -2.60 5.11
C VAL A 175 5.82 -2.34 5.73
N TYR A 176 5.91 -2.40 7.05
CA TYR A 176 7.17 -2.20 7.78
C TYR A 176 7.87 -3.51 8.13
N GLY A 177 7.10 -4.60 8.28
CA GLY A 177 7.61 -5.92 8.62
C GLY A 177 6.69 -7.02 8.09
N THR A 178 6.18 -7.87 8.97
CA THR A 178 5.19 -8.90 8.62
C THR A 178 3.81 -8.49 9.11
N HIS A 179 2.83 -8.45 8.20
CA HIS A 179 1.45 -8.14 8.52
C HIS A 179 0.51 -9.13 7.86
N LYS A 180 -0.40 -9.74 8.62
CA LYS A 180 -1.49 -10.55 8.08
C LYS A 180 -2.74 -9.69 7.99
N ILE A 181 -3.31 -9.59 6.80
CA ILE A 181 -4.50 -8.79 6.50
C ILE A 181 -5.59 -9.66 5.88
N GLN A 182 -6.82 -9.16 5.89
CA GLN A 182 -7.96 -9.79 5.22
C GLN A 182 -8.29 -9.00 3.95
N LEU A 183 -8.45 -9.70 2.83
CA LEU A 183 -8.93 -9.11 1.58
C LEU A 183 -10.23 -9.79 1.15
N PRO A 184 -11.20 -9.05 0.57
CA PRO A 184 -12.38 -9.64 -0.06
C PRO A 184 -12.01 -10.66 -1.12
N ALA A 185 -12.73 -11.79 -1.14
CA ALA A 185 -12.62 -12.78 -2.20
C ALA A 185 -13.05 -12.16 -3.54
N GLY A 186 -12.26 -12.41 -4.58
CA GLY A 186 -12.45 -11.78 -5.88
C GLY A 186 -11.17 -11.68 -6.70
N ARG A 187 -11.23 -10.88 -7.77
CA ARG A 187 -10.04 -10.51 -8.57
C ARG A 187 -9.45 -9.25 -7.99
N CYS A 188 -8.18 -9.28 -7.62
CA CYS A 188 -7.48 -8.14 -7.06
C CYS A 188 -6.34 -7.72 -7.98
N HIS A 189 -6.35 -6.45 -8.37
CA HIS A 189 -5.18 -5.78 -8.95
C HIS A 189 -4.37 -5.16 -7.81
N TYR A 190 -3.06 -5.35 -7.79
CA TYR A 190 -2.20 -4.72 -6.80
C TYR A 190 -1.23 -3.74 -7.46
N VAL A 191 -0.97 -2.64 -6.75
CA VAL A 191 0.10 -1.69 -7.06
C VAL A 191 0.95 -1.53 -5.81
N ALA A 192 2.23 -1.84 -5.91
CA ALA A 192 3.15 -1.78 -4.79
C ALA A 192 4.37 -0.93 -5.11
N TYR A 193 4.83 -0.17 -4.13
CA TYR A 193 6.03 0.65 -4.21
C TYR A 193 7.06 0.13 -3.22
N VAL A 194 8.21 -0.32 -3.74
CA VAL A 194 9.34 -0.77 -2.91
C VAL A 194 10.54 0.09 -3.27
N ARG A 195 10.96 0.95 -2.33
CA ARG A 195 12.07 1.90 -2.55
C ARG A 195 11.87 2.82 -3.77
N GLY A 196 10.63 3.24 -4.01
CA GLY A 196 10.29 4.11 -5.15
C GLY A 196 10.16 3.37 -6.49
N GLN A 197 10.37 2.06 -6.53
CA GLN A 197 10.06 1.26 -7.71
C GLN A 197 8.63 0.72 -7.62
N GLU A 198 7.87 0.90 -8.69
CA GLU A 198 6.50 0.43 -8.82
C GLU A 198 6.49 -1.03 -9.33
N PHE A 199 5.62 -1.85 -8.75
CA PHE A 199 5.34 -3.22 -9.13
C PHE A 199 3.83 -3.39 -9.23
N LYS A 200 3.37 -4.05 -10.28
CA LYS A 200 1.95 -4.26 -10.57
C LYS A 200 1.69 -5.72 -10.89
N GLY A 201 0.48 -6.17 -10.60
CA GLY A 201 0.01 -7.47 -11.04
C GLY A 201 -1.40 -7.77 -10.58
N ASP A 202 -1.89 -8.91 -11.03
CA ASP A 202 -3.24 -9.36 -10.76
C ASP A 202 -3.20 -10.74 -10.12
N PHE A 203 -4.10 -10.97 -9.16
CA PHE A 203 -4.31 -12.28 -8.57
C PHE A 203 -5.78 -12.46 -8.22
N ARG A 204 -6.19 -13.70 -8.01
CA ARG A 204 -7.54 -14.04 -7.57
C ARG A 204 -7.45 -14.69 -6.21
N ILE A 205 -8.24 -14.20 -5.27
CA ILE A 205 -8.31 -14.72 -3.90
C ILE A 205 -9.68 -15.35 -3.67
N HIS A 206 -9.69 -16.59 -3.22
CA HIS A 206 -10.89 -17.33 -2.84
C HIS A 206 -11.11 -17.26 -1.33
N LYS A 207 -12.28 -17.72 -0.90
CA LYS A 207 -12.65 -17.77 0.51
C LYS A 207 -11.67 -18.67 1.29
N TYR A 208 -11.09 -18.15 2.37
CA TYR A 208 -10.10 -18.81 3.22
C TYR A 208 -8.78 -19.20 2.52
N GLU A 209 -8.54 -18.70 1.30
CA GLU A 209 -7.26 -18.87 0.65
C GLU A 209 -6.23 -17.95 1.31
N GLU A 210 -5.00 -18.42 1.44
CA GLU A 210 -3.89 -17.63 1.98
C GLU A 210 -2.89 -17.31 0.87
N PHE A 211 -2.42 -16.06 0.82
CA PHE A 211 -1.32 -15.65 -0.03
C PHE A 211 -0.23 -15.00 0.80
N THR A 212 1.02 -15.09 0.34
CA THR A 212 2.15 -14.38 0.91
C THR A 212 2.81 -13.52 -0.16
N PHE A 213 2.84 -12.20 0.09
CA PHE A 213 3.58 -11.22 -0.69
C PHE A 213 4.89 -10.93 0.02
N THR A 214 6.00 -11.33 -0.58
CA THR A 214 7.34 -11.03 -0.06
C THR A 214 7.97 -9.90 -0.86
N PHE A 215 8.13 -8.73 -0.24
CA PHE A 215 8.78 -7.57 -0.83
C PHE A 215 10.29 -7.69 -0.64
N LYS A 216 11.04 -7.83 -1.74
CA LYS A 216 12.51 -7.84 -1.74
C LYS A 216 13.02 -6.63 -2.51
N ARG A 217 14.34 -6.41 -2.46
CA ARG A 217 14.98 -5.37 -3.28
C ARG A 217 14.77 -5.70 -4.77
N GLY A 218 14.00 -4.86 -5.46
CA GLY A 218 13.80 -4.93 -6.91
C GLY A 218 12.80 -5.99 -7.39
N LYS A 219 12.08 -6.67 -6.50
CA LYS A 219 11.02 -7.62 -6.90
C LYS A 219 10.03 -7.92 -5.78
N ILE A 220 8.85 -8.39 -6.20
CA ILE A 220 7.82 -8.94 -5.32
C ILE A 220 7.64 -10.42 -5.67
N ILE A 221 7.61 -11.27 -4.64
CA ILE A 221 7.32 -12.70 -4.80
C ILE A 221 5.92 -12.94 -4.25
N LEU A 222 5.03 -13.42 -5.09
CA LEU A 222 3.72 -13.92 -4.70
C LEU A 222 3.80 -15.44 -4.57
N SER A 223 3.38 -15.96 -3.41
CA SER A 223 3.33 -17.40 -3.15
C SER A 223 2.03 -17.76 -2.44
N GLN A 224 1.51 -18.93 -2.78
CA GLN A 224 0.40 -19.58 -2.08
C GLN A 224 1.01 -20.72 -1.26
N PRO A 225 0.66 -20.86 0.03
CA PRO A 225 1.15 -21.94 0.87
C PRO A 225 0.63 -23.31 0.41
#